data_AF-A0A423MS65-F1
#
_entry.id   AF-A0A423MS65-F1
#
_cell.length_a   1.000
_cell.length_b   1.000
_cell.length_c   1.000
_cell.angle_alpha   90.00
_cell.angle_beta   90.00
_cell.angle_gamma   90.00
#
_symmetry.space_group_name_H-M   'P 1'
#
loop_
_entity.id
_entity.type
_entity.pdbx_description
1 polymer ?
#
loop_
_entity_poly.entity_id
_entity_poly.type
_entity_poly.pdbx_seq_one_letter_code
_entity_poly.pdbx_strand_id
1 'polypeptide(L)'
;MNLDEVDVIVGAFSRTPYGRYESDGDYNGARFRDEILAAHFRDDKVKKVNIYLDTVEDGYEYGSSFLEEAFGGLVRVCGIPKEIVLAKINIITAHRDYILEIKDYISGV
;
A
#
# COMPACT_ATOMS: atom_id res chain seq x y z
N MET A 1 -10.18 7.26 19.64
CA MET A 1 -9.20 7.17 18.55
C MET A 1 -7.87 6.89 19.19
N ASN A 2 -7.27 5.73 18.90
CA ASN A 2 -5.86 5.51 19.18
C ASN A 2 -5.07 6.49 18.31
N LEU A 3 -4.26 7.34 18.94
CA LEU A 3 -3.55 8.42 18.25
C LEU A 3 -2.34 7.93 17.45
N ASP A 4 -2.08 6.62 17.44
CA ASP A 4 -0.94 5.95 16.82
C ASP A 4 -1.33 4.97 15.71
N GLU A 5 -2.59 4.94 15.30
CA GLU A 5 -3.08 4.15 14.16
C GLU A 5 -3.61 5.08 13.07
N VAL A 6 -3.33 4.75 11.81
CA VAL A 6 -3.80 5.49 10.64
C VAL A 6 -4.50 4.56 9.68
N ASP A 7 -5.67 4.99 9.19
CA ASP A 7 -6.43 4.29 8.16
C ASP A 7 -6.14 4.90 6.79
N VAL A 8 -5.79 4.03 5.84
CA VAL A 8 -5.62 4.37 4.42
C VAL A 8 -6.70 3.67 3.63
N ILE A 9 -7.60 4.47 3.05
CA ILE A 9 -8.72 4.00 2.24
C ILE A 9 -8.32 4.07 0.77
N VAL A 10 -8.04 2.93 0.14
CA VAL A 10 -7.56 2.91 -1.26
C VAL A 10 -8.60 3.49 -2.22
N GLY A 11 -9.88 3.20 -1.98
CA GLY A 11 -11.00 3.78 -2.72
C GLY A 11 -11.08 5.30 -2.71
N ALA A 12 -10.52 5.95 -1.68
CA ALA A 12 -10.45 7.40 -1.59
C ALA A 12 -9.31 7.97 -2.45
N PHE A 13 -8.28 7.17 -2.73
CA PHE A 13 -7.27 7.50 -3.73
C PHE A 13 -7.81 7.28 -5.14
N SER A 14 -8.36 6.09 -5.42
CA SER A 14 -9.01 5.77 -6.69
C SER A 14 -9.94 4.58 -6.54
N ARG A 15 -11.00 4.54 -7.37
CA ARG A 15 -11.87 3.37 -7.49
C ARG A 15 -11.28 2.27 -8.36
N THR A 16 -10.28 2.58 -9.19
CA THR A 16 -9.62 1.64 -10.11
C THR A 16 -8.10 1.92 -10.21
N PRO A 17 -7.35 1.85 -9.10
CA PRO A 17 -5.92 2.17 -9.07
C PRO A 17 -5.08 1.12 -9.80
N TYR A 18 -4.26 1.53 -10.79
CA TYR A 18 -3.61 0.60 -11.70
C TYR A 18 -2.22 1.08 -12.15
N GLY A 19 -1.41 0.15 -12.63
CA GLY A 19 -0.09 0.46 -13.17
C GLY A 19 0.95 0.77 -12.10
N ARG A 20 2.19 0.96 -12.56
CA ARG A 20 3.36 1.22 -11.73
C ARG A 20 3.64 2.71 -11.65
N TYR A 21 3.75 3.36 -12.81
CA TYR A 21 4.34 4.68 -12.93
C TYR A 21 3.35 5.70 -13.51
N GLU A 22 3.71 6.97 -13.48
CA GLU A 22 2.92 8.07 -14.05
C GLU A 22 2.56 7.87 -15.53
N SER A 23 3.41 7.17 -16.28
CA SER A 23 3.14 6.81 -17.68
C SER A 23 1.97 5.86 -17.87
N ASP A 24 1.59 5.10 -16.83
CA ASP A 24 0.48 4.17 -16.89
C ASP A 24 -0.85 4.87 -16.64
N GLY A 25 -0.85 5.96 -15.85
CA GLY A 25 -2.03 6.78 -15.58
C GLY A 25 -1.95 7.53 -14.24
N ASP A 26 -2.96 8.35 -13.96
CA ASP A 26 -2.96 9.28 -12.82
C ASP A 26 -3.04 8.60 -11.44
N TYR A 27 -3.51 7.35 -11.37
CA TYR A 27 -3.75 6.61 -10.13
C TYR A 27 -2.87 5.36 -10.02
N ASN A 28 -1.57 5.57 -10.23
CA ASN A 28 -0.56 4.52 -10.26
C ASN A 28 0.06 4.20 -8.89
N GLY A 29 0.76 3.06 -8.82
CA GLY A 29 1.40 2.57 -7.60
C GLY A 29 2.48 3.50 -7.04
N ALA A 30 3.28 4.13 -7.90
CA ALA A 30 4.33 5.07 -7.47
C ALA A 30 3.72 6.29 -6.77
N ARG A 31 2.65 6.85 -7.34
CA ARG A 31 1.94 7.97 -6.74
C ARG A 31 1.28 7.60 -5.41
N PHE A 32 0.60 6.46 -5.35
CA PHE A 32 -0.01 5.99 -4.10
C PHE A 32 1.05 5.77 -3.00
N ARG A 33 2.20 5.19 -3.36
CA ARG A 33 3.33 5.03 -2.45
C ARG A 33 3.85 6.38 -1.96
N ASP A 34 4.20 7.28 -2.86
CA ASP A 34 4.97 8.48 -2.54
C ASP A 34 4.11 9.55 -1.86
N GLU A 35 2.87 9.73 -2.31
CA GLU A 35 1.97 10.76 -1.79
C GLU A 35 1.17 10.31 -0.55
N ILE A 36 0.88 9.01 -0.42
CA ILE A 36 0.03 8.49 0.66
C ILE A 36 0.83 7.65 1.65
N LEU A 37 1.40 6.53 1.21
CA LEU A 37 1.95 5.53 2.14
C LEU A 37 3.24 6.01 2.83
N ALA A 38 4.19 6.57 2.08
CA ALA A 38 5.55 6.80 2.56
C ALA A 38 5.61 7.70 3.81
N ALA A 39 4.73 8.70 3.91
CA ALA A 39 4.67 9.58 5.07
C ALA A 39 4.29 8.81 6.35
N HIS A 40 3.29 7.93 6.28
CA HIS A 40 2.81 7.16 7.44
C HIS A 40 3.83 6.13 7.93
N PHE A 41 4.55 5.48 7.00
CA PHE A 41 5.56 4.50 7.39
C PHE A 41 6.82 5.13 7.99
N ARG A 42 7.13 6.39 7.63
CA ARG A 42 8.23 7.17 8.20
C ARG A 42 7.90 7.85 9.53
N ASP A 43 6.62 8.02 9.85
CA ASP A 43 6.23 8.64 11.12
C ASP A 43 6.38 7.65 12.29
N ASP A 44 7.31 7.93 13.21
CA ASP A 44 7.56 7.12 14.41
C ASP A 44 6.39 7.12 15.41
N LYS A 45 5.48 8.09 15.31
CA LYS A 45 4.26 8.13 16.12
C LYS A 45 3.20 7.15 15.61
N VAL A 46 3.28 6.76 14.33
CA VAL A 46 2.37 5.78 13.72
C VAL A 46 2.89 4.37 13.99
N LYS A 47 2.16 3.61 14.80
CA LYS A 47 2.43 2.21 15.12
C LYS A 47 1.74 1.24 14.15
N LYS A 48 0.58 1.61 13.61
CA LYS A 48 -0.12 0.80 12.61
C LYS A 48 -0.67 1.63 11.46
N VAL A 49 -0.56 1.06 10.27
CA VAL A 49 -1.15 1.59 9.04
C VAL A 49 -2.12 0.55 8.50
N ASN A 50 -3.42 0.81 8.69
CA ASN A 50 -4.52 -0.05 8.27
C ASN A 50 -4.89 0.28 6.82
N ILE A 51 -4.59 -0.63 5.90
CA ILE A 51 -4.83 -0.46 4.46
C ILE A 51 -6.12 -1.18 4.07
N TYR A 52 -7.14 -0.43 3.69
CA TYR A 52 -8.45 -0.98 3.29
C TYR A 52 -8.53 -1.15 1.78
N LEU A 53 -8.30 -2.37 1.29
CA LEU A 53 -8.28 -2.67 -0.14
C LEU A 53 -9.68 -2.83 -0.75
N ASP A 54 -10.66 -3.33 0.01
CA ASP A 54 -12.02 -3.62 -0.47
C ASP A 54 -12.89 -2.37 -0.61
N THR A 55 -12.26 -1.22 -0.81
CA THR A 55 -12.93 0.09 -0.91
C THR A 55 -12.92 0.64 -2.34
N VAL A 56 -12.45 -0.15 -3.31
CA VAL A 56 -12.47 0.13 -4.75
C VAL A 56 -13.80 -0.25 -5.40
N GLU A 57 -13.91 -0.14 -6.72
CA GLU A 57 -15.09 -0.58 -7.48
C GLU A 57 -15.40 -2.06 -7.26
N ASP A 58 -16.69 -2.41 -7.21
CA ASP A 58 -17.13 -3.79 -6.99
C ASP A 58 -16.65 -4.68 -8.14
N GLY A 59 -15.99 -5.79 -7.81
CA GLY A 59 -15.39 -6.69 -8.80
C GLY A 59 -14.07 -6.21 -9.39
N TYR A 60 -13.48 -5.13 -8.88
CA TYR A 60 -12.14 -4.70 -9.27
C TYR A 60 -11.06 -5.63 -8.70
N GLU A 61 -10.08 -5.97 -9.53
CA GLU A 61 -8.91 -6.76 -9.13
C GLU A 61 -7.63 -5.91 -9.25
N TYR A 62 -6.85 -5.88 -8.18
CA TYR A 62 -5.56 -5.19 -8.20
C TYR A 62 -4.55 -5.96 -9.04
N GLY A 63 -3.92 -5.28 -10.00
CA GLY A 63 -2.80 -5.85 -10.74
C GLY A 63 -1.54 -5.94 -9.87
N SER A 64 -0.77 -7.03 -10.05
CA SER A 64 0.54 -7.23 -9.41
C SER A 64 1.48 -6.02 -9.55
N SER A 65 1.43 -5.35 -10.70
CA SER A 65 2.19 -4.13 -10.96
C SER A 65 1.87 -3.01 -9.97
N PHE A 66 0.59 -2.78 -9.67
CA PHE A 66 0.20 -1.76 -8.69
C PHE A 66 0.64 -2.16 -7.29
N LEU A 67 0.35 -3.41 -6.88
CA LEU A 67 0.69 -3.91 -5.54
C LEU A 67 2.19 -3.90 -5.28
N GLU A 68 2.99 -4.40 -6.21
CA GLU A 68 4.46 -4.41 -6.07
C GLU A 68 5.01 -2.98 -5.97
N GLU A 69 4.59 -2.08 -6.87
CA GLU A 69 5.15 -0.73 -6.91
C GLU A 69 4.68 0.11 -5.71
N ALA A 70 3.44 -0.07 -5.26
CA ALA A 70 2.89 0.60 -4.09
C ALA A 70 3.56 0.14 -2.79
N PHE A 71 3.65 -1.17 -2.56
CA PHE A 71 4.05 -1.73 -1.27
C PHE A 71 5.50 -2.20 -1.23
N GLY A 72 5.96 -2.97 -2.21
CA GLY A 72 7.38 -3.34 -2.34
C GLY A 72 8.26 -2.11 -2.60
N GLY A 73 7.72 -1.12 -3.33
CA GLY A 73 8.37 0.16 -3.55
C GLY A 73 8.67 0.95 -2.27
N LEU A 74 7.94 0.75 -1.16
CA LEU A 74 8.28 1.39 0.12
C LEU A 74 9.69 1.01 0.58
N VAL A 75 10.10 -0.23 0.33
CA VAL A 75 11.43 -0.72 0.65
C VAL A 75 12.41 -0.34 -0.47
N ARG A 76 12.10 -0.74 -1.71
CA ARG A 76 13.04 -0.64 -2.85
C ARG A 76 13.29 0.79 -3.32
N VAL A 77 12.26 1.65 -3.27
CA VAL A 77 12.31 3.02 -3.80
C VAL A 77 12.39 4.04 -2.68
N CYS A 78 11.55 3.94 -1.65
CA CYS A 78 11.56 4.90 -0.55
C CYS A 78 12.64 4.64 0.51
N GLY A 79 13.32 3.48 0.46
CA GLY A 79 14.39 3.10 1.38
C GLY A 79 13.94 2.84 2.81
N ILE A 80 12.64 2.57 3.04
CA ILE A 80 12.12 2.29 4.38
C ILE A 80 12.52 0.85 4.76
N PRO A 81 13.15 0.62 5.91
CA PRO A 81 13.51 -0.73 6.35
C PRO A 81 12.31 -1.68 6.33
N LYS A 82 12.47 -2.85 5.71
CA LYS A 82 11.37 -3.82 5.56
C LYS A 82 10.77 -4.22 6.91
N GLU A 83 11.57 -4.27 7.97
CA GLU A 83 11.13 -4.60 9.32
C GLU A 83 10.14 -3.56 9.85
N ILE A 84 10.35 -2.28 9.53
CA ILE A 84 9.43 -1.19 9.88
C ILE A 84 8.13 -1.34 9.09
N VAL A 85 8.22 -1.58 7.78
CA VAL A 85 7.04 -1.75 6.93
C VAL A 85 6.21 -2.94 7.42
N LEU A 86 6.82 -4.11 7.61
CA LEU A 86 6.15 -5.33 8.08
C LEU A 86 5.58 -5.19 9.50
N ALA A 87 6.24 -4.45 10.39
CA ALA A 87 5.74 -4.21 11.74
C ALA A 87 4.50 -3.31 11.74
N LYS A 88 4.47 -2.27 10.90
CA LYS A 88 3.40 -1.27 10.86
C LYS A 88 2.21 -1.66 9.98
N ILE A 89 2.45 -2.35 8.86
CA ILE A 89 1.40 -2.62 7.88
C ILE A 89 0.34 -3.58 8.43
N ASN A 90 -0.92 -3.27 8.14
CA ASN A 90 -2.06 -4.14 8.38
C ASN A 90 -2.99 -4.07 7.16
N ILE A 91 -3.05 -5.15 6.37
CA ILE A 91 -3.90 -5.21 5.17
C ILE A 91 -5.28 -5.74 5.57
N ILE A 92 -6.31 -4.95 5.29
CA ILE A 92 -7.71 -5.26 5.57
C ILE A 92 -8.41 -5.51 4.24
N THR A 93 -8.73 -6.78 4.01
CA THR A 93 -9.36 -7.27 2.79
C THR A 93 -9.98 -8.64 3.02
N ALA A 94 -11.01 -8.99 2.26
CA ALA A 94 -11.56 -10.32 2.14
C ALA A 94 -10.66 -11.26 1.29
N HIS A 95 -9.74 -10.69 0.50
CA HIS A 95 -8.89 -11.39 -0.47
C HIS A 95 -7.51 -11.72 0.14
N ARG A 96 -7.35 -12.93 0.67
CA ARG A 96 -6.14 -13.35 1.39
C ARG A 96 -4.88 -13.35 0.52
N ASP A 97 -5.03 -13.60 -0.78
CA ASP A 97 -4.00 -13.53 -1.80
C ASP A 97 -3.30 -12.17 -1.82
N TYR A 98 -4.04 -11.06 -1.76
CA TYR A 98 -3.42 -9.72 -1.68
C TYR A 98 -2.54 -9.54 -0.44
N ILE A 99 -2.94 -10.12 0.70
CA ILE A 99 -2.13 -10.06 1.92
C ILE A 99 -0.80 -10.79 1.74
N LEU A 100 -0.82 -11.92 1.04
CA LEU A 100 0.38 -12.72 0.77
C LEU A 100 1.28 -12.02 -0.26
N GLU A 101 0.72 -11.62 -1.40
CA GLU A 101 1.47 -10.94 -2.46
C GLU A 101 2.15 -9.66 -1.95
N ILE A 102 1.41 -8.81 -1.24
CA ILE A 102 1.98 -7.57 -0.67
C ILE A 102 3.14 -7.89 0.28
N LYS A 103 3.01 -8.91 1.14
CA LYS A 103 4.08 -9.31 2.05
C LYS A 103 5.30 -9.87 1.32
N ASP A 104 5.09 -10.62 0.25
CA ASP A 104 6.15 -11.16 -0.58
C ASP A 104 6.90 -10.03 -1.29
N TYR A 105 6.17 -9.06 -1.88
CA TYR A 105 6.77 -7.87 -2.50
C TYR A 105 7.57 -7.01 -1.50
N ILE A 106 7.08 -6.83 -0.27
CA ILE A 106 7.82 -6.12 0.78
C ILE A 106 9.09 -6.89 1.19
N SER A 107 9.02 -8.23 1.19
CA SER A 107 10.13 -9.09 1.60
C SER A 107 11.21 -9.24 0.54
N GLY A 108 10.90 -8.89 -0.72
CA GLY A 108 11.83 -8.97 -1.85
C GLY A 108 12.15 -10.40 -2.29
N VAL A 109 11.17 -11.31 -2.13
CA VAL A 109 11.26 -12.71 -2.58
C VAL A 109 10.87 -12.80 -4.05
#